data_AF-A0A126UZ70-F1
#
_entry.id   AF-A0A126UZ70-F1
#
_cell.length_a   1.000
_cell.length_b   1.000
_cell.length_c   1.000
_cell.angle_alpha   90.00
_cell.angle_beta   90.00
_cell.angle_gamma   90.00
#
_symmetry.space_group_name_H-M   'P 1'
#
loop_
_entity.id
_entity.type
_entity.pdbx_description
1 polymer ?
#
loop_
_entity_poly.entity_id
_entity_poly.type
_entity_poly.pdbx_seq_one_letter_code
_entity_poly.pdbx_strand_id
1 'polypeptide(L)'
;MAKTSLQLTPKKIPIQTRSKATVEVILQATAHILESGGLAILTTNLIAERAGVSVGSVYQYFPSKEAILIELVRRMRQDLCEDLEEARDSIRGLGLREAVEKMVRASAAHHIRAPRRVEVLEYAELELPMTTEIEALKRRSLSAVLFVLDRYDIIDAPTAAFDLSAMCKGVIGAQAQIGCKDFEPVIRRLTDAVCGYLLGAPDERNS
;
A
#
# COMPACT_ATOMS: atom_id res chain seq x y z
N MET A 1 27.42 58.34 -12.60
CA MET A 1 27.17 57.33 -11.54
C MET A 1 26.13 56.34 -12.05
N ALA A 2 26.24 55.08 -11.62
CA ALA A 2 25.89 53.87 -12.34
C ALA A 2 24.39 53.60 -12.62
N LYS A 3 24.12 52.99 -13.77
CA LYS A 3 22.91 52.19 -14.05
C LYS A 3 22.97 50.91 -13.22
N THR A 4 21.92 50.60 -12.46
CA THR A 4 21.73 49.26 -11.90
C THR A 4 20.37 48.74 -12.32
N SER A 5 20.39 47.99 -13.41
CA SER A 5 19.30 47.15 -13.88
C SER A 5 19.06 46.04 -12.84
N LEU A 6 17.90 46.03 -12.20
CA LEU A 6 17.45 44.90 -11.39
C LEU A 6 16.99 43.79 -12.34
N GLN A 7 17.86 42.78 -12.54
CA GLN A 7 17.46 41.51 -13.15
C GLN A 7 16.48 40.78 -12.21
N LEU A 8 15.22 40.68 -12.62
CA LEU A 8 14.19 39.86 -11.96
C LEU A 8 13.88 38.62 -12.80
N THR A 9 14.85 37.73 -12.96
CA THR A 9 14.61 36.40 -13.57
C THR A 9 14.91 35.30 -12.56
N PRO A 10 13.92 34.42 -12.24
CA PRO A 10 14.16 33.25 -11.41
C PRO A 10 15.10 32.30 -12.14
N LYS A 11 16.24 31.94 -11.52
CA LYS A 11 17.34 31.22 -12.19
C LYS A 11 17.24 29.70 -12.20
N LYS A 12 16.19 29.07 -11.65
CA LYS A 12 15.86 27.62 -11.80
C LYS A 12 14.62 27.25 -10.98
N ILE A 13 13.45 27.18 -11.61
CA ILE A 13 12.26 26.31 -11.34
C ILE A 13 11.38 26.54 -12.59
N PRO A 14 11.17 25.55 -13.49
CA PRO A 14 9.96 24.71 -13.40
C PRO A 14 10.01 23.33 -14.11
N ILE A 15 11.15 22.80 -14.57
CA ILE A 15 11.18 21.53 -15.34
C ILE A 15 10.92 20.33 -14.41
N GLN A 16 11.64 20.22 -13.29
CA GLN A 16 11.42 19.15 -12.31
C GLN A 16 10.05 19.25 -11.65
N THR A 17 9.59 20.45 -11.28
CA THR A 17 8.28 20.65 -10.65
C THR A 17 7.14 20.32 -11.60
N ARG A 18 7.23 20.75 -12.87
CA ARG A 18 6.22 20.42 -13.89
C ARG A 18 6.24 18.94 -14.24
N SER A 19 7.41 18.31 -14.35
CA SER A 19 7.53 16.87 -14.58
C SER A 19 6.92 16.05 -13.45
N LYS A 20 7.22 16.39 -12.18
CA LYS A 20 6.59 15.75 -11.02
C LYS A 20 5.08 15.93 -11.00
N ALA A 21 4.59 17.15 -11.28
CA ALA A 21 3.16 17.41 -11.35
C ALA A 21 2.48 16.60 -12.45
N THR A 22 3.07 16.48 -13.64
CA THR A 22 2.52 15.67 -14.73
C THR A 22 2.48 14.19 -14.38
N VAL A 23 3.55 13.64 -13.81
CA VAL A 23 3.58 12.25 -13.31
C VAL A 23 2.46 12.02 -12.30
N GLU A 24 2.28 12.94 -11.36
CA GLU A 24 1.24 12.83 -10.34
C GLU A 24 -0.17 12.82 -10.96
N VAL A 25 -0.45 13.75 -11.88
CA VAL A 25 -1.77 13.81 -12.53
C VAL A 25 -2.05 12.55 -13.36
N ILE A 26 -1.04 11.96 -14.03
CA ILE A 26 -1.17 10.68 -14.73
C ILE A 26 -1.52 9.55 -13.76
N LEU A 27 -0.81 9.46 -12.63
CA LEU A 27 -1.05 8.43 -11.62
C LEU A 27 -2.41 8.58 -10.94
N GLN A 28 -2.82 9.80 -10.61
CA GLN A 28 -4.14 10.09 -10.03
C GLN A 28 -5.28 9.76 -11.00
N ALA A 29 -5.14 10.12 -12.28
CA ALA A 29 -6.10 9.76 -13.32
C ALA A 29 -6.22 8.24 -13.47
N THR A 30 -5.09 7.54 -13.44
CA THR A 30 -5.03 6.08 -13.52
C THR A 30 -5.72 5.44 -12.32
N ALA A 31 -5.39 5.89 -11.10
CA ALA A 31 -6.05 5.46 -9.87
C ALA A 31 -7.57 5.62 -9.92
N HIS A 32 -8.08 6.78 -10.39
CA HIS A 32 -9.51 7.01 -10.55
C HIS A 32 -10.17 6.07 -11.57
N ILE A 33 -9.48 5.74 -12.67
CA ILE A 33 -9.99 4.78 -13.66
C ILE A 33 -10.11 3.40 -13.02
N LEU A 34 -9.08 2.96 -12.28
CA LEU A 34 -9.09 1.67 -11.57
C LEU A 34 -10.22 1.60 -10.54
N GLU A 35 -10.41 2.67 -9.77
CA GLU A 35 -11.48 2.78 -8.78
C GLU A 35 -12.88 2.83 -9.40
N SER A 36 -13.02 3.20 -10.68
CA SER A 36 -14.33 3.31 -11.33
C SER A 36 -14.70 2.06 -12.14
N GLY A 37 -13.74 1.48 -12.86
CA GLY A 37 -13.99 0.38 -13.81
C GLY A 37 -12.91 -0.70 -13.86
N GLY A 38 -11.94 -0.67 -12.95
CA GLY A 38 -10.89 -1.69 -12.86
C GLY A 38 -9.93 -1.71 -14.05
N LEU A 39 -9.19 -2.81 -14.18
CA LEU A 39 -8.17 -2.99 -15.22
C LEU A 39 -8.76 -3.11 -16.64
N ALA A 40 -10.00 -3.60 -16.76
CA ALA A 40 -10.62 -3.92 -18.05
C ALA A 40 -10.79 -2.70 -18.96
N ILE A 41 -11.04 -1.51 -18.38
CA ILE A 41 -11.22 -0.27 -19.14
C ILE A 41 -9.92 0.56 -19.27
N LEU A 42 -8.81 0.08 -18.69
CA LEU A 42 -7.59 0.87 -18.57
C LEU A 42 -6.84 0.93 -19.92
N THR A 43 -6.78 2.13 -20.49
CA THR A 43 -6.03 2.42 -21.72
C THR A 43 -5.22 3.71 -21.58
N THR A 44 -4.09 3.82 -22.28
CA THR A 44 -3.25 5.04 -22.28
C THR A 44 -4.01 6.26 -22.80
N ASN A 45 -4.92 6.06 -23.76
CA ASN A 45 -5.81 7.12 -24.26
C ASN A 45 -6.75 7.65 -23.16
N LEU A 46 -7.44 6.74 -22.45
CA LEU A 46 -8.34 7.13 -21.36
C LEU A 46 -7.56 7.79 -20.20
N ILE A 47 -6.36 7.30 -19.89
CA ILE A 47 -5.47 7.92 -18.89
C ILE A 47 -5.12 9.34 -19.31
N ALA A 48 -4.68 9.55 -20.56
CA ALA A 48 -4.31 10.87 -21.07
C ALA A 48 -5.49 11.85 -21.03
N GLU A 49 -6.67 11.40 -21.45
CA GLU A 49 -7.92 12.17 -21.40
C GLU A 49 -8.25 12.60 -19.97
N ARG A 50 -8.29 11.65 -19.03
CA ARG A 50 -8.59 11.90 -17.61
C ARG A 50 -7.54 12.76 -16.92
N ALA A 51 -6.27 12.63 -17.31
CA ALA A 51 -5.16 13.42 -16.80
C ALA A 51 -5.09 14.82 -17.41
N GLY A 52 -5.85 15.12 -18.46
CA GLY A 52 -5.77 16.40 -19.17
C GLY A 52 -4.41 16.61 -19.86
N VAL A 53 -3.76 15.54 -20.32
CA VAL A 53 -2.46 15.58 -21.02
C VAL A 53 -2.56 14.90 -22.38
N SER A 54 -1.57 15.11 -23.26
CA SER A 54 -1.52 14.36 -24.52
C SER A 54 -1.06 12.92 -24.28
N VAL A 55 -1.49 12.00 -25.15
CA VAL A 55 -1.02 10.60 -25.12
C VAL A 55 0.50 10.52 -25.27
N GLY A 56 1.10 11.39 -26.09
CA GLY A 56 2.56 11.52 -26.18
C GLY A 56 3.23 11.94 -24.88
N SER A 57 2.56 12.78 -24.06
CA SER A 57 3.05 13.13 -22.72
C SER A 57 3.01 11.92 -21.78
N VAL A 58 2.00 11.05 -21.89
CA VAL A 58 1.97 9.79 -21.11
C VAL A 58 3.17 8.92 -21.48
N TYR A 59 3.40 8.68 -22.78
CA TYR A 59 4.52 7.88 -23.25
C TYR A 59 5.91 8.47 -22.92
N GLN A 60 6.00 9.79 -22.78
CA GLN A 60 7.22 10.46 -22.35
C GLN A 60 7.63 10.07 -20.91
N TYR A 61 6.67 9.83 -20.02
CA TYR A 61 6.93 9.48 -18.61
C TYR A 61 6.83 7.98 -18.35
N PHE A 62 5.94 7.29 -19.05
CA PHE A 62 5.65 5.87 -18.85
C PHE A 62 5.60 5.16 -20.20
N PRO A 63 6.52 4.22 -20.47
CA PRO A 63 6.59 3.55 -21.78
C PRO A 63 5.37 2.68 -22.08
N SER A 64 4.60 2.28 -21.05
CA SER A 64 3.38 1.50 -21.20
C SER A 64 2.42 1.72 -20.03
N LYS A 65 1.18 1.23 -20.14
CA LYS A 65 0.21 1.27 -19.02
C LYS A 65 0.66 0.40 -17.85
N GLU A 66 1.38 -0.70 -18.12
CA GLU A 66 1.97 -1.58 -17.13
C GLU A 66 3.03 -0.84 -16.30
N ALA A 67 3.83 0.03 -16.92
CA ALA A 67 4.78 0.87 -16.18
C ALA A 67 4.07 1.83 -15.19
N ILE A 68 2.89 2.34 -15.55
CA ILE A 68 2.07 3.17 -14.66
C ILE A 68 1.54 2.31 -13.49
N LEU A 69 1.06 1.10 -13.79
CA LEU A 69 0.56 0.17 -12.77
C LEU A 69 1.67 -0.26 -11.81
N ILE A 70 2.87 -0.55 -12.31
CA ILE A 70 4.04 -0.89 -11.47
C ILE A 70 4.36 0.25 -10.50
N GLU A 71 4.32 1.50 -10.96
CA GLU A 71 4.55 2.66 -10.09
C GLU A 71 3.44 2.82 -9.04
N LEU A 72 2.17 2.58 -9.40
CA LEU A 72 1.07 2.57 -8.44
C LEU A 72 1.20 1.44 -7.40
N VAL A 73 1.56 0.22 -7.82
CA VAL A 73 1.83 -0.91 -6.93
C VAL A 73 3.01 -0.60 -6.01
N ARG A 74 4.09 -0.01 -6.54
CA ARG A 74 5.25 0.41 -5.75
C ARG A 74 4.85 1.39 -4.65
N ARG A 75 4.07 2.43 -4.98
CA ARG A 75 3.56 3.40 -3.98
C ARG A 75 2.65 2.74 -2.95
N MET A 76 1.72 1.90 -3.40
CA MET A 76 0.84 1.14 -2.50
C MET A 76 1.66 0.28 -1.52
N ARG A 77 2.67 -0.45 -1.99
CA ARG A 77 3.54 -1.28 -1.15
C ARG A 77 4.41 -0.43 -0.23
N GLN A 78 4.83 0.75 -0.67
CA GLN A 78 5.57 1.70 0.16
C GLN A 78 4.72 2.21 1.33
N ASP A 79 3.48 2.66 1.07
CA ASP A 79 2.57 3.12 2.11
C ASP A 79 2.33 2.02 3.18
N LEU A 80 2.07 0.78 2.74
CA LEU A 80 1.90 -0.35 3.66
C LEU A 80 3.17 -0.63 4.48
N CYS A 81 4.34 -0.55 3.85
CA CYS A 81 5.61 -0.76 4.53
C CYS A 81 5.84 0.30 5.62
N GLU A 82 5.56 1.56 5.32
CA GLU A 82 5.69 2.69 6.26
C GLU A 82 4.71 2.53 7.44
N ASP A 83 3.44 2.23 7.17
CA ASP A 83 2.42 2.01 8.22
C ASP A 83 2.81 0.85 9.17
N LEU A 84 3.35 -0.26 8.62
CA LEU A 84 3.76 -1.43 9.40
C LEU A 84 5.03 -1.17 10.22
N GLU A 85 6.00 -0.45 9.66
CA GLU A 85 7.22 -0.07 10.37
C GLU A 85 6.92 0.90 11.52
N GLU A 86 6.03 1.88 11.31
CA GLU A 86 5.57 2.78 12.36
C GLU A 86 4.83 2.01 13.47
N ALA A 87 3.93 1.09 13.10
CA ALA A 87 3.24 0.25 14.06
C ALA A 87 4.22 -0.58 14.89
N ARG A 88 5.18 -1.26 14.24
CA ARG A 88 6.27 -2.02 14.88
C ARG A 88 7.03 -1.17 15.88
N ASP A 89 7.43 0.04 15.51
CA ASP A 89 8.25 0.90 16.37
C ASP A 89 7.48 1.41 17.60
N SER A 90 6.14 1.42 17.52
CA SER A 90 5.24 1.86 18.59
C SER A 90 4.80 0.75 19.57
N ILE A 91 5.28 -0.50 19.44
CA ILE A 91 4.82 -1.62 20.29
C ILE A 91 5.53 -1.73 21.66
N ARG A 92 6.51 -0.87 21.93
CA ARG A 92 7.35 -1.01 23.14
C ARG A 92 6.50 -0.88 24.41
N GLY A 93 6.57 -1.90 25.27
CA GLY A 93 5.85 -1.94 26.55
C GLY A 93 4.41 -2.45 26.45
N LEU A 94 3.94 -2.81 25.25
CA LEU A 94 2.62 -3.41 25.05
C LEU A 94 2.65 -4.93 25.29
N GLY A 95 1.48 -5.52 25.56
CA GLY A 95 1.28 -6.96 25.48
C GLY A 95 1.07 -7.45 24.04
N LEU A 96 1.12 -8.77 23.82
CA LEU A 96 0.95 -9.39 22.50
C LEU A 96 -0.33 -8.92 21.81
N ARG A 97 -1.47 -8.96 22.50
CA ARG A 97 -2.77 -8.58 21.92
C ARG A 97 -2.78 -7.14 21.41
N GLU A 98 -2.23 -6.21 22.17
CA GLU A 98 -2.16 -4.80 21.80
C GLU A 98 -1.18 -4.56 20.63
N ALA A 99 -0.07 -5.30 20.60
CA ALA A 99 0.87 -5.26 19.48
C ALA A 99 0.26 -5.83 18.20
N VAL A 100 -0.45 -6.96 18.28
CA VAL A 100 -1.23 -7.54 17.18
C VAL A 100 -2.27 -6.55 16.69
N GLU A 101 -3.03 -5.93 17.60
CA GLU A 101 -4.05 -4.94 17.24
C GLU A 101 -3.44 -3.77 16.46
N LYS A 102 -2.28 -3.27 16.89
CA LYS A 102 -1.55 -2.23 16.16
C LYS A 102 -1.15 -2.66 14.74
N MET A 103 -0.64 -3.89 14.58
CA MET A 103 -0.27 -4.41 13.26
C MET A 103 -1.49 -4.60 12.36
N VAL A 104 -2.59 -5.12 12.91
CA VAL A 104 -3.87 -5.27 12.20
C VAL A 104 -4.40 -3.90 11.79
N ARG A 105 -4.34 -2.89 12.67
CA ARG A 105 -4.76 -1.52 12.35
C ARG A 105 -3.93 -0.89 11.24
N ALA A 106 -2.61 -1.05 11.26
CA ALA A 106 -1.74 -0.56 10.20
C ALA A 106 -2.08 -1.21 8.84
N SER A 107 -2.26 -2.53 8.84
CA SER A 107 -2.71 -3.24 7.63
C SER A 107 -4.10 -2.79 7.19
N ALA A 108 -5.04 -2.57 8.13
CA ALA A 108 -6.39 -2.13 7.79
C ALA A 108 -6.41 -0.69 7.24
N ALA A 109 -5.66 0.24 7.83
CA ALA A 109 -5.57 1.63 7.40
C ALA A 109 -5.16 1.74 5.92
N HIS A 110 -4.24 0.88 5.48
CA HIS A 110 -3.84 0.74 4.08
C HIS A 110 -5.04 0.49 3.15
N HIS A 111 -5.92 -0.47 3.50
CA HIS A 111 -7.10 -0.80 2.71
C HIS A 111 -8.25 0.21 2.85
N ILE A 112 -8.41 0.84 4.03
CA ILE A 112 -9.50 1.79 4.29
C ILE A 112 -9.36 3.07 3.45
N ARG A 113 -8.12 3.54 3.21
CA ARG A 113 -7.89 4.80 2.47
C ARG A 113 -8.35 4.74 1.01
N ALA A 114 -8.28 3.58 0.37
CA ALA A 114 -8.67 3.40 -1.04
C ALA A 114 -8.99 1.94 -1.37
N PRO A 115 -10.10 1.38 -0.84
CA PRO A 115 -10.37 -0.06 -0.83
C PRO A 115 -10.34 -0.70 -2.22
N ARG A 116 -11.11 -0.12 -3.16
CA ARG A 116 -11.19 -0.63 -4.53
C ARG A 116 -9.87 -0.47 -5.29
N ARG A 117 -9.10 0.59 -4.99
CA ARG A 117 -7.78 0.80 -5.61
C ARG A 117 -6.79 -0.25 -5.17
N VAL A 118 -6.68 -0.47 -3.85
CA VAL A 118 -5.75 -1.45 -3.28
C VAL A 118 -6.07 -2.82 -3.84
N GLU A 119 -7.34 -3.25 -3.82
CA GLU A 119 -7.75 -4.55 -4.36
C GLU A 119 -7.33 -4.74 -5.83
N VAL A 120 -7.65 -3.75 -6.68
CA VAL A 120 -7.33 -3.84 -8.12
C VAL A 120 -5.81 -3.86 -8.34
N LEU A 121 -5.03 -3.10 -7.57
CA LEU A 121 -3.57 -3.09 -7.66
C LEU A 121 -2.96 -4.37 -7.12
N GLU A 122 -3.50 -4.94 -6.05
CA GLU A 122 -3.08 -6.24 -5.53
C GLU A 122 -3.35 -7.37 -6.52
N TYR A 123 -4.47 -7.32 -7.26
CA TYR A 123 -4.73 -8.24 -8.36
C TYR A 123 -3.76 -8.00 -9.53
N ALA A 124 -3.55 -6.75 -9.92
CA ALA A 124 -2.61 -6.40 -10.98
C ALA A 124 -1.18 -6.90 -10.68
N GLU A 125 -0.75 -6.79 -9.42
CA GLU A 125 0.57 -7.21 -8.98
C GLU A 125 0.85 -8.72 -9.17
N LEU A 126 -0.18 -9.57 -9.23
CA LEU A 126 -0.01 -11.00 -9.51
C LEU A 126 0.45 -11.25 -10.97
N GLU A 127 0.06 -10.37 -11.88
CA GLU A 127 0.30 -10.50 -13.32
C GLU A 127 1.45 -9.61 -13.81
N LEU A 128 1.84 -8.61 -13.02
CA LEU A 128 2.93 -7.69 -13.35
C LEU A 128 4.31 -8.31 -13.07
N PRO A 129 5.33 -7.94 -13.86
CA PRO A 129 6.69 -8.39 -13.58
C PRO A 129 7.12 -7.87 -12.21
N MET A 130 7.64 -8.78 -11.39
CA MET A 130 8.18 -8.42 -10.09
C MET A 130 9.44 -7.57 -10.28
N THR A 131 9.45 -6.37 -9.68
CA THR A 131 10.62 -5.49 -9.68
C THR A 131 11.37 -5.61 -8.36
N THR A 132 12.69 -5.41 -8.39
CA THR A 132 13.54 -5.45 -7.19
C THR A 132 13.06 -4.48 -6.09
N GLU A 133 12.51 -3.33 -6.47
CA GLU A 133 11.96 -2.36 -5.53
C GLU A 133 10.70 -2.89 -4.82
N ILE A 134 9.76 -3.50 -5.56
CA ILE A 134 8.56 -4.11 -4.99
C ILE A 134 8.92 -5.29 -4.08
N GLU A 135 9.89 -6.12 -4.48
CA GLU A 135 10.40 -7.21 -3.63
C GLU A 135 11.01 -6.69 -2.33
N ALA A 136 11.80 -5.62 -2.40
CA ALA A 136 12.40 -5.01 -1.23
C ALA A 136 11.33 -4.47 -0.27
N LEU A 137 10.29 -3.82 -0.79
CA LEU A 137 9.14 -3.35 0.00
C LEU A 137 8.40 -4.50 0.66
N LYS A 138 8.07 -5.55 -0.09
CA LYS A 138 7.42 -6.77 0.46
C LYS A 138 8.26 -7.39 1.58
N ARG A 139 9.57 -7.50 1.38
CA ARG A 139 10.49 -8.05 2.37
C ARG A 139 10.51 -7.21 3.64
N ARG A 140 10.57 -5.87 3.51
CA ARG A 140 10.51 -4.95 4.66
C ARG A 140 9.19 -5.05 5.42
N SER A 141 8.05 -5.08 4.73
CA SER A 141 6.73 -5.31 5.35
C SER A 141 6.72 -6.62 6.14
N LEU A 142 7.20 -7.72 5.54
CA LEU A 142 7.27 -9.03 6.22
C LEU A 142 8.22 -8.99 7.42
N SER A 143 9.39 -8.35 7.29
CA SER A 143 10.34 -8.18 8.39
C SER A 143 9.76 -7.38 9.55
N ALA A 144 8.90 -6.38 9.30
CA ALA A 144 8.21 -5.65 10.35
C ALA A 144 7.27 -6.56 11.15
N VAL A 145 6.50 -7.42 10.49
CA VAL A 145 5.64 -8.41 11.14
C VAL A 145 6.47 -9.44 11.91
N LEU A 146 7.49 -10.01 11.28
CA LEU A 146 8.39 -10.98 11.91
C LEU A 146 9.03 -10.45 13.18
N PHE A 147 9.48 -9.19 13.18
CA PHE A 147 10.03 -8.55 14.38
C PHE A 147 9.05 -8.53 15.54
N VAL A 148 7.76 -8.27 15.27
CA VAL A 148 6.72 -8.30 16.31
C VAL A 148 6.54 -9.71 16.84
N LEU A 149 6.46 -10.70 15.94
CA LEU A 149 6.24 -12.10 16.34
C LEU A 149 7.42 -12.66 17.14
N ASP A 150 8.66 -12.37 16.72
CA ASP A 150 9.90 -12.77 17.41
C ASP A 150 9.96 -12.17 18.83
N ARG A 151 9.55 -10.91 19.00
CA ARG A 151 9.49 -10.25 20.31
C ARG A 151 8.61 -10.98 21.34
N TYR A 152 7.61 -11.74 20.90
CA TYR A 152 6.70 -12.48 21.76
C TYR A 152 6.90 -14.00 21.67
N ASP A 153 8.06 -14.44 21.17
CA ASP A 153 8.46 -15.85 21.11
C ASP A 153 7.43 -16.74 20.36
N ILE A 154 6.78 -16.18 19.32
CA ILE A 154 5.81 -16.92 18.51
C ILE A 154 6.52 -18.03 17.73
N ILE A 155 6.02 -19.25 17.91
CA ILE A 155 6.50 -20.43 17.19
C ILE A 155 6.17 -20.29 15.71
N ASP A 156 7.13 -20.64 14.85
CA ASP A 156 7.00 -20.58 13.40
C ASP A 156 6.57 -19.19 12.87
N ALA A 157 7.23 -18.16 13.39
CA ALA A 157 7.01 -16.77 13.00
C ALA A 157 6.94 -16.51 11.48
N PRO A 158 7.75 -17.17 10.60
CA PRO A 158 7.62 -17.02 9.16
C PRO A 158 6.26 -17.44 8.60
N THR A 159 5.77 -18.62 8.97
CA THR A 159 4.45 -19.11 8.55
C THR A 159 3.36 -18.22 9.13
N ALA A 160 3.45 -17.90 10.42
CA ALA A 160 2.50 -17.02 11.07
C ALA A 160 2.44 -15.65 10.37
N ALA A 161 3.58 -15.01 10.08
CA ALA A 161 3.59 -13.70 9.41
C ALA A 161 2.93 -13.72 8.03
N PHE A 162 3.13 -14.79 7.26
CA PHE A 162 2.43 -15.00 5.98
C PHE A 162 0.93 -15.15 6.19
N ASP A 163 0.50 -16.02 7.10
CA ASP A 163 -0.91 -16.29 7.41
C ASP A 163 -1.62 -15.04 7.94
N LEU A 164 -1.00 -14.28 8.84
CA LEU A 164 -1.53 -13.02 9.37
C LEU A 164 -1.76 -12.01 8.24
N SER A 165 -0.80 -11.90 7.32
CA SER A 165 -0.91 -11.02 6.16
C SER A 165 -2.07 -11.43 5.25
N ALA A 166 -2.23 -12.73 5.01
CA ALA A 166 -3.32 -13.28 4.22
C ALA A 166 -4.70 -13.10 4.89
N MET A 167 -4.79 -13.35 6.20
CA MET A 167 -6.00 -13.12 7.00
C MET A 167 -6.43 -11.65 6.96
N CYS A 168 -5.50 -10.73 7.19
CA CYS A 168 -5.79 -9.29 7.16
C CYS A 168 -6.28 -8.87 5.78
N LYS A 169 -5.55 -9.22 4.72
CA LYS A 169 -5.93 -8.92 3.34
C LYS A 169 -7.32 -9.47 3.00
N GLY A 170 -7.58 -10.74 3.30
CA GLY A 170 -8.83 -11.40 2.98
C GLY A 170 -10.03 -10.79 3.71
N VAL A 171 -9.91 -10.61 5.03
CA VAL A 171 -11.00 -10.08 5.85
C VAL A 171 -11.26 -8.60 5.56
N ILE A 172 -10.22 -7.77 5.55
CA ILE A 172 -10.38 -6.33 5.33
C ILE A 172 -10.81 -6.06 3.88
N GLY A 173 -10.23 -6.75 2.90
CA GLY A 173 -10.61 -6.66 1.49
C GLY A 173 -12.09 -7.01 1.26
N ALA A 174 -12.57 -8.10 1.84
CA ALA A 174 -13.99 -8.50 1.72
C ALA A 174 -14.94 -7.46 2.35
N GLN A 175 -14.59 -6.88 3.49
CA GLN A 175 -15.41 -5.84 4.14
C GLN A 175 -15.43 -4.55 3.33
N ALA A 176 -14.29 -4.18 2.74
CA ALA A 176 -14.16 -3.07 1.81
C ALA A 176 -15.07 -3.21 0.59
N GLN A 177 -15.15 -4.41 -0.01
CA GLN A 177 -16.00 -4.67 -1.18
C GLN A 177 -17.50 -4.48 -0.90
N ILE A 178 -17.98 -4.87 0.27
CA ILE A 178 -19.39 -4.67 0.66
C ILE A 178 -19.69 -3.25 1.17
N GLY A 179 -18.73 -2.33 1.04
CA GLY A 179 -18.90 -0.92 1.42
C GLY A 179 -18.97 -0.69 2.93
N CYS A 180 -18.27 -1.52 3.72
CA CYS A 180 -18.20 -1.34 5.16
C CYS A 180 -17.69 0.07 5.51
N LYS A 181 -18.43 0.78 6.37
CA LYS A 181 -18.10 2.16 6.79
C LYS A 181 -17.36 2.22 8.12
N ASP A 182 -17.49 1.17 8.93
CA ASP A 182 -16.87 1.08 10.25
C ASP A 182 -16.08 -0.22 10.35
N PHE A 183 -14.75 -0.09 10.28
CA PHE A 183 -13.83 -1.21 10.37
C PHE A 183 -13.48 -1.57 11.81
N GLU A 184 -13.90 -0.79 12.81
CA GLU A 184 -13.53 -1.02 14.21
C GLU A 184 -13.99 -2.41 14.72
N PRO A 185 -15.23 -2.86 14.47
CA PRO A 185 -15.65 -4.21 14.84
C PRO A 185 -14.94 -5.31 14.05
N VAL A 186 -14.47 -5.00 12.84
CA VAL A 186 -13.72 -5.93 11.98
C VAL A 186 -12.31 -6.10 12.54
N ILE A 187 -11.63 -4.99 12.84
CA ILE A 187 -10.29 -4.95 13.43
C ILE A 187 -10.27 -5.71 14.75
N ARG A 188 -11.27 -5.50 15.63
CA ARG A 188 -11.37 -6.24 16.90
C ARG A 188 -11.49 -7.75 16.70
N ARG A 189 -12.42 -8.20 15.85
CA ARG A 189 -12.61 -9.63 15.57
C ARG A 189 -11.38 -10.27 14.93
N LEU A 190 -10.73 -9.54 14.01
CA LEU A 190 -9.51 -9.99 13.36
C LEU A 190 -8.35 -10.08 14.36
N THR A 191 -8.21 -9.10 15.26
CA THR A 191 -7.24 -9.13 16.35
C THR A 191 -7.45 -10.36 17.24
N ASP A 192 -8.70 -10.64 17.64
CA ASP A 192 -9.02 -11.80 18.46
C ASP A 192 -8.72 -13.12 17.73
N ALA A 193 -9.08 -13.21 16.44
CA ALA A 193 -8.79 -14.38 15.60
C ALA A 193 -7.28 -14.62 15.43
N VAL A 194 -6.51 -13.55 15.17
CA VAL A 194 -5.05 -13.61 15.07
C VAL A 194 -4.43 -14.03 16.40
N CYS A 195 -4.85 -13.46 17.53
CA CYS A 195 -4.33 -13.87 18.83
C CYS A 195 -4.64 -15.34 19.12
N GLY A 196 -5.85 -15.81 18.81
CA GLY A 196 -6.22 -17.22 18.95
C GLY A 196 -5.40 -18.16 18.05
N TYR A 197 -5.10 -17.74 16.82
CA TYR A 197 -4.21 -18.46 15.93
C TYR A 197 -2.77 -18.53 16.47
N LEU A 198 -2.22 -17.41 16.92
CA LEU A 198 -0.83 -17.31 17.41
C LEU A 198 -0.58 -18.07 18.71
N LEU A 199 -1.55 -18.08 19.62
CA LEU A 199 -1.45 -18.76 20.92
C LEU A 199 -1.81 -20.24 20.84
N GLY A 200 -2.29 -20.70 19.67
CA GLY A 200 -2.91 -22.00 19.50
C GLY A 200 -4.30 -22.06 20.14
N ALA A 201 -5.19 -22.89 19.58
CA ALA A 201 -6.31 -23.40 20.38
C ALA A 201 -5.71 -24.15 21.58
N PRO A 202 -6.30 -24.06 22.80
CA PRO A 202 -5.85 -24.87 23.92
C PRO A 202 -5.78 -26.32 23.47
N ASP A 203 -4.56 -26.87 23.49
CA ASP A 203 -4.25 -28.18 22.97
C ASP A 203 -5.25 -29.24 23.48
N GLU A 204 -5.84 -29.99 22.55
CA GLU A 204 -6.35 -31.35 22.77
C GLU A 204 -5.19 -32.33 23.09
N ARG A 205 -4.12 -31.88 23.77
CA ARG A 205 -3.00 -32.70 24.27
C ARG A 205 -3.19 -33.05 25.73
N ASN A 206 -4.41 -33.44 26.07
CA ASN A 206 -4.73 -34.19 27.28
C ASN A 206 -5.95 -35.07 26.97
N SER A 207 -5.75 -36.10 26.16
CA SER A 207 -6.62 -37.28 26.05
C SER A 207 -5.77 -38.51 25.77
#